data_AF-A0A7K1RKG2-F1
#
_entry.id   AF-A0A7K1RKG2-F1
#
_cell.length_a   1.000
_cell.length_b   1.000
_cell.length_c   1.000
_cell.angle_alpha   90.00
_cell.angle_beta   90.00
_cell.angle_gamma   90.00
#
_symmetry.space_group_name_H-M   'P 1'
#
loop_
_entity.id
_entity.type
_entity.pdbx_description
1 polymer ?
#
loop_
_entity_poly.entity_id
_entity_poly.type
_entity_poly.pdbx_seq_one_letter_code
_entity_poly.pdbx_strand_id
1 'polypeptide(L)'
;MDLKIAARMIAVFAIGAGLTAAITALQNDEDRPDARAPRIERPGGDPSSLPAARRELVRCRDLGTVALEDAACRKAWAENRRRFFQINRPDRPTPPKQKAVEGETR
;
A
#
# COMPACT_ATOMS: atom_id res chain seq x y z
N MET A 1 -45.38 -3.66 -14.86
CA MET A 1 -43.96 -3.26 -14.72
C MET A 1 -43.68 -2.23 -15.79
N ASP A 2 -43.13 -1.06 -15.43
CA ASP A 2 -42.84 0.01 -16.39
C ASP A 2 -41.79 -0.44 -17.40
N LEU A 3 -42.23 -0.70 -18.63
CA LEU A 3 -41.35 -1.08 -19.74
C LEU A 3 -40.22 -0.06 -19.95
N LYS A 4 -40.49 1.22 -19.65
CA LYS A 4 -39.50 2.31 -19.67
C LYS A 4 -38.43 2.16 -18.59
N ILE A 5 -38.79 1.70 -17.40
CA ILE A 5 -37.82 1.45 -16.31
C ILE A 5 -37.00 0.20 -16.65
N ALA A 6 -37.64 -0.85 -17.18
CA ALA A 6 -36.94 -2.05 -17.62
C ALA A 6 -35.89 -1.76 -18.70
N ALA A 7 -36.24 -0.94 -19.71
CA ALA A 7 -35.30 -0.53 -20.76
C ALA A 7 -34.09 0.25 -20.21
N ARG A 8 -34.31 1.13 -19.24
CA ARG A 8 -33.22 1.89 -18.59
C ARG A 8 -32.29 0.97 -17.80
N MET A 9 -32.83 0.01 -17.06
CA MET A 9 -32.02 -0.96 -16.32
C MET A 9 -31.16 -1.79 -17.26
N ILE A 10 -31.73 -2.30 -18.34
CA ILE A 10 -30.99 -3.08 -19.35
C ILE A 10 -29.86 -2.24 -19.97
N ALA A 11 -30.12 -0.97 -20.30
CA ALA A 11 -29.11 -0.07 -20.84
C ALA A 11 -27.94 0.13 -19.86
N VAL A 12 -28.22 0.34 -18.57
CA VAL A 12 -27.18 0.47 -17.53
C VAL A 12 -26.36 -0.80 -17.40
N PHE A 13 -27.00 -1.97 -17.38
CA PHE A 13 -26.30 -3.25 -17.34
C PHE A 13 -25.42 -3.48 -18.57
N ALA A 14 -25.91 -3.15 -19.77
CA ALA A 14 -25.14 -3.27 -20.99
C ALA A 14 -23.91 -2.34 -20.99
N ILE A 15 -24.06 -1.10 -20.53
CA ILE A 15 -22.94 -0.14 -20.41
C ILE A 15 -21.93 -0.65 -19.38
N GLY A 16 -22.39 -1.08 -18.20
CA GLY A 16 -21.52 -1.60 -17.16
C GLY A 16 -20.74 -2.84 -17.62
N ALA A 17 -21.44 -3.81 -18.21
CA ALA A 17 -20.82 -5.01 -18.77
C ALA A 17 -19.83 -4.69 -19.89
N GLY A 18 -20.17 -3.75 -20.79
CA GLY A 18 -19.28 -3.30 -21.85
C GLY A 18 -18.01 -2.63 -21.31
N LEU A 19 -18.14 -1.79 -20.28
CA LEU A 19 -16.99 -1.14 -19.64
C LEU A 19 -16.07 -2.16 -18.98
N THR A 20 -16.64 -3.13 -18.25
CA THR A 20 -15.87 -4.23 -17.64
C THR A 20 -15.17 -5.06 -18.70
N ALA A 21 -15.86 -5.44 -19.77
CA ALA A 21 -15.26 -6.21 -20.87
C ALA A 21 -14.12 -5.45 -21.56
N ALA A 22 -14.26 -4.13 -21.75
CA ALA A 22 -13.19 -3.31 -22.33
C ALA A 22 -11.97 -3.23 -21.41
N ILE A 23 -12.17 -3.04 -20.10
CA ILE A 23 -11.08 -3.06 -19.11
C ILE A 23 -10.38 -4.42 -19.13
N THR A 24 -11.15 -5.51 -19.11
CA THR A 24 -10.60 -6.87 -19.15
C THR A 24 -9.86 -7.12 -20.45
N ALA A 25 -10.37 -6.71 -21.61
CA ALA A 25 -9.67 -6.85 -22.89
C ALA A 25 -8.32 -6.11 -22.88
N LEU A 26 -8.29 -4.88 -22.36
CA LEU A 26 -7.05 -4.11 -22.20
C LEU A 26 -6.07 -4.76 -21.22
N GLN A 27 -6.57 -5.41 -20.16
CA GLN A 27 -5.74 -6.18 -19.24
C GLN A 27 -5.24 -7.49 -19.88
N ASN A 28 -6.03 -8.14 -20.73
CA ASN A 28 -5.65 -9.39 -21.40
C ASN A 28 -4.58 -9.20 -22.47
N ASP A 29 -4.53 -8.05 -23.15
CA ASP A 29 -3.40 -7.70 -24.03
C ASP A 29 -2.08 -7.48 -23.23
N GLU A 30 -2.19 -7.12 -21.96
CA GLU A 30 -1.04 -6.99 -21.03
C GLU A 30 -0.74 -8.31 -20.27
N ASP A 31 -1.67 -9.27 -20.23
CA ASP A 31 -1.55 -10.55 -19.51
C ASP A 31 -0.85 -11.63 -20.35
N ARG A 32 0.44 -11.41 -20.61
CA ARG A 32 1.40 -12.51 -20.46
C ARG A 32 1.39 -12.84 -18.95
N PRO A 33 1.34 -14.12 -18.50
CA PRO A 33 0.95 -14.47 -17.13
C PRO A 33 2.00 -14.00 -16.12
N ASP A 34 1.85 -12.76 -15.68
CA ASP A 34 2.48 -12.19 -14.51
C ASP A 34 1.37 -11.49 -13.76
N ALA A 35 0.60 -12.29 -13.00
CA ALA A 35 -0.27 -11.85 -11.92
C ALA A 35 0.57 -11.17 -10.83
N ARG A 36 1.17 -10.03 -11.17
CA ARG A 36 1.93 -9.16 -10.30
C ARG A 36 1.10 -7.90 -10.20
N ALA A 37 0.21 -7.91 -9.19
CA ALA A 37 -0.43 -6.72 -8.65
C ALA A 37 0.53 -5.52 -8.77
N PRO A 38 0.06 -4.34 -9.24
CA PRO A 38 0.91 -3.21 -9.58
C PRO A 38 1.92 -3.03 -8.46
N ARG A 39 3.18 -3.37 -8.77
CA ARG A 39 4.22 -3.44 -7.76
C ARG A 39 4.58 -1.98 -7.51
N ILE A 40 3.91 -1.37 -6.51
CA ILE A 40 4.24 -0.02 -6.04
C ILE A 40 5.76 0.06 -5.95
N GLU A 41 6.35 0.93 -6.78
CA GLU A 41 7.79 1.18 -6.83
C GLU A 41 8.28 1.30 -5.39
N ARG A 42 9.19 0.41 -5.01
CA ARG A 42 9.68 0.26 -3.64
C ARG A 42 10.46 1.52 -3.24
N PRO A 43 10.00 2.34 -2.27
CA PRO A 43 10.87 3.32 -1.66
C PRO A 43 11.67 2.57 -0.59
N GLY A 44 12.72 1.87 -0.97
CA GLY A 44 13.46 1.07 0.00
C GLY A 44 14.58 0.27 -0.62
N GLY A 45 15.78 0.86 -0.56
CA GLY A 45 17.04 0.26 -0.95
C GLY A 45 17.39 -1.07 -0.27
N ASP A 46 18.58 -1.53 -0.64
CA ASP A 46 19.26 -2.78 -0.32
C ASP A 46 18.56 -3.75 0.68
N PRO A 47 18.18 -4.97 0.24
CA PRO A 47 17.56 -5.99 1.08
C PRO A 47 18.39 -6.44 2.29
N SER A 48 19.70 -6.22 2.29
CA SER A 48 20.60 -6.59 3.39
C SER A 48 20.51 -5.66 4.60
N SER A 49 19.96 -4.45 4.44
CA SER A 49 19.75 -3.45 5.50
C SER A 49 18.37 -3.50 6.15
N LEU A 50 17.51 -4.44 5.75
CA LEU A 50 16.09 -4.40 6.12
C LEU A 50 15.89 -4.80 7.59
N PRO A 51 15.28 -3.91 8.42
CA PRO A 51 14.91 -4.24 9.79
C PRO A 51 14.06 -5.53 9.82
N ALA A 52 14.20 -6.36 10.85
CA ALA A 52 13.48 -7.64 10.97
C ALA A 52 11.95 -7.52 10.72
N ALA A 53 11.35 -6.40 11.10
CA ALA A 53 9.94 -6.09 10.84
C ALA A 53 9.57 -6.05 9.34
N ARG A 54 10.49 -5.65 8.45
CA ARG A 54 10.23 -5.62 7.00
C ARG A 54 10.34 -7.00 6.35
N ARG A 55 11.14 -7.91 6.92
CA ARG A 55 11.18 -9.32 6.47
C ARG A 55 9.86 -10.03 6.74
N GLU A 56 9.27 -9.79 7.90
CA GLU A 56 7.95 -10.35 8.26
C GLU A 56 6.84 -9.83 7.33
N LEU A 57 6.87 -8.55 6.98
CA LEU A 57 5.91 -7.96 6.02
C LEU A 57 6.02 -8.58 4.63
N VAL A 58 7.23 -8.91 4.17
CA VAL A 58 7.43 -9.60 2.89
C VAL A 58 6.81 -11.00 2.96
N ARG A 59 7.09 -11.76 4.03
CA ARG A 59 6.49 -13.08 4.23
C ARG A 59 4.96 -13.02 4.23
N CYS A 60 4.37 -12.08 4.96
CA CYS A 60 2.92 -11.90 5.04
C CYS A 60 2.30 -11.44 3.73
N ARG A 61 3.02 -10.67 2.90
CA ARG A 61 2.55 -10.31 1.56
C ARG A 61 2.55 -11.53 0.64
N ASP A 62 3.59 -12.35 0.70
CA ASP A 62 3.75 -13.50 -0.19
C ASP A 62 2.74 -14.62 0.16
N LEU A 63 2.18 -14.63 1.37
CA LEU A 63 1.04 -15.48 1.78
C LEU A 63 -0.32 -15.06 1.17
N GLY A 64 -0.46 -13.83 0.68
CA GLY A 64 -1.70 -13.37 0.05
C GLY A 64 -2.92 -13.40 0.98
N THR A 65 -4.03 -13.98 0.52
CA THR A 65 -5.31 -14.03 1.25
C THR A 65 -5.21 -14.82 2.56
N VAL A 66 -4.31 -15.80 2.65
CA VAL A 66 -4.07 -16.59 3.87
C VAL A 66 -3.55 -15.71 5.01
N ALA A 67 -2.87 -14.61 4.71
CA ALA A 67 -2.37 -13.67 5.72
C ALA A 67 -3.47 -12.87 6.43
N LEU A 68 -4.70 -12.87 5.91
CA LEU A 68 -5.84 -12.17 6.53
C LEU A 68 -6.29 -12.86 7.83
N GLU A 69 -6.20 -14.20 7.88
CA GLU A 69 -6.56 -15.00 9.05
C GLU A 69 -5.41 -15.08 10.07
N ASP A 70 -4.17 -14.83 9.64
CA ASP A 70 -2.98 -14.88 10.49
C ASP A 70 -2.89 -13.62 11.40
N ALA A 71 -2.97 -13.84 12.72
CA ALA A 71 -2.91 -12.78 13.72
C ALA A 71 -1.53 -12.07 13.77
N ALA A 72 -0.44 -12.77 13.50
CA ALA A 72 0.90 -12.19 13.45
C ALA A 72 1.04 -11.27 12.22
N CYS A 73 0.51 -11.68 11.07
CA CYS A 73 0.49 -10.86 9.87
C CYS A 73 -0.37 -9.60 10.03
N ARG A 74 -1.57 -9.72 10.62
CA ARG A 74 -2.41 -8.55 10.95
C ARG A 74 -1.69 -7.56 11.87
N LYS A 75 -0.99 -8.06 12.89
CA LYS A 75 -0.21 -7.22 13.82
C LYS A 75 0.96 -6.52 13.12
N ALA A 76 1.69 -7.23 12.26
CA ALA A 76 2.81 -6.67 11.49
C ALA A 76 2.36 -5.51 10.58
N TRP A 77 1.24 -5.69 9.86
CA TRP A 77 0.67 -4.65 9.01
C TRP A 77 0.13 -3.45 9.79
N ALA A 78 -0.50 -3.68 10.95
CA ALA A 78 -0.94 -2.59 11.82
C ALA A 78 0.23 -1.74 12.32
N GLU A 79 1.34 -2.39 12.71
CA GLU A 79 2.55 -1.69 13.16
C GLU A 79 3.24 -0.91 12.04
N ASN A 80 3.32 -1.50 10.84
CA ASN A 80 3.88 -0.81 9.68
C ASN A 80 3.12 0.48 9.36
N ARG A 81 1.78 0.42 9.34
CA ARG A 81 0.93 1.60 9.13
C ARG A 81 1.15 2.66 10.19
N ARG A 82 1.15 2.28 11.49
CA ARG A 82 1.42 3.22 12.60
C ARG A 82 2.73 3.98 12.42
N ARG A 83 3.79 3.27 12.02
CA ARG A 83 5.11 3.86 11.77
C ARG A 83 5.13 4.76 10.54
N PHE A 84 4.49 4.34 9.45
CA PHE A 84 4.42 5.12 8.21
C PHE A 84 3.71 6.47 8.44
N PHE A 85 2.58 6.43 9.15
CA PHE A 85 1.83 7.62 9.52
C PHE A 85 2.42 8.39 10.70
N GLN A 86 3.56 7.94 11.24
CA GLN A 86 4.26 8.60 12.35
C GLN A 86 3.33 8.91 13.54
N ILE A 87 2.32 8.07 13.78
CA ILE A 87 1.28 8.28 14.79
C ILE A 87 1.86 8.43 16.21
N ASN A 88 3.10 7.95 16.42
CA ASN A 88 3.84 8.04 17.67
C ASN A 88 5.11 8.89 17.58
N ARG A 89 5.26 9.82 16.62
CA ARG A 89 6.37 10.78 16.72
C ARG A 89 6.05 11.77 17.84
N PRO A 90 6.89 11.88 18.89
CA PRO A 90 6.83 13.06 19.75
C PRO A 90 7.10 14.28 18.87
N ASP A 91 6.25 15.29 19.02
CA ASP A 91 6.29 16.51 18.25
C ASP A 91 7.68 17.17 18.37
N ARG A 92 8.38 17.23 17.23
CA ARG A 92 9.60 18.00 16.96
C ARG A 92 10.87 17.64 17.77
N PRO A 93 12.01 17.29 17.12
CA PRO A 93 13.29 17.23 17.82
C PRO A 93 13.64 18.63 18.35
N THR A 94 13.91 18.73 19.65
CA THR A 94 14.40 19.96 20.28
C THR A 94 15.72 20.34 19.61
N PRO A 95 15.85 21.55 19.00
CA PRO A 95 17.11 21.95 18.41
C PRO A 95 18.20 21.95 19.48
N PRO A 96 19.42 21.48 19.15
CA PRO A 96 20.51 21.48 20.12
C PRO A 96 20.73 22.91 20.60
N LYS A 97 20.67 23.12 21.92
CA LYS A 97 21.11 24.38 22.53
C LYS A 97 22.58 24.56 22.16
N GLN A 98 22.85 25.45 21.22
CA GLN A 98 24.19 25.93 20.95
C GLN A 98 24.68 26.52 22.27
N LYS A 99 25.59 25.81 22.95
CA LYS A 99 26.33 26.43 24.03
C LYS A 99 27.12 27.55 23.38
N ALA A 100 26.84 28.77 23.83
CA ALA A 100 27.68 29.91 23.56
C ALA A 100 29.14 29.45 23.73
N VAL A 101 29.89 29.50 22.64
CA VAL A 101 31.35 29.43 22.69
C VAL A 101 31.77 30.76 23.31
N GLU A 102 31.72 30.78 24.63
CA GLU A 102 32.40 31.74 25.46
C GLU A 102 33.64 31.03 25.98
N GLY A 103 34.79 31.44 25.46
CA GLY A 103 36.09 30.98 25.90
C GLY A 103 37.02 30.63 24.75
N GLU A 104 38.16 31.32 24.74
CA GLU A 104 39.45 30.83 24.25
C GLU A 104 39.79 31.05 22.76
N THR A 105 40.20 32.28 22.43
CA THR A 105 41.45 32.45 21.68
C THR A 105 42.19 33.70 22.12
N ARG A 106 43.25 33.42 22.88
CA ARG A 106 44.48 34.19 23.09
C ARG A 106 44.95 35.01 21.88
#